data_AF-A0A4P7U9V4-F1
#
_entry.id   AF-A0A4P7U9V4-F1
#
_cell.length_a   1.000
_cell.length_b   1.000
_cell.length_c   1.000
_cell.angle_alpha   90.00
_cell.angle_beta   90.00
_cell.angle_gamma   90.00
#
_symmetry.space_group_name_H-M   'P 1'
#
loop_
_entity.id
_entity.type
_entity.pdbx_description
1 polymer ?
#
loop_
_entity_poly.entity_id
_entity_poly.type
_entity_poly.pdbx_seq_one_letter_code
_entity_poly.pdbx_strand_id
1 'polypeptide(L)'
;MNDQSAQPPVDPTQSSSGVPQCYRHPGRETYIRCQRCDRPICPECMRDAAVGFQCPSCVSEGAKQTRSGLTPFGGRRSSNPQTTTIGLIAVNVAVWVAVVATGAPRRGSRRS
;
A
#
# COMPACT_ATOMS: atom_id res chain seq x y z
N MET A 1 -53.22 17.94 -31.14
CA MET A 1 -52.50 16.69 -31.48
C MET A 1 -51.75 16.98 -32.78
N ASN A 2 -50.46 17.30 -32.85
CA ASN A 2 -49.28 16.69 -32.22
C ASN A 2 -48.17 17.75 -32.12
N ASP A 3 -47.62 17.96 -30.93
CA ASP A 3 -46.40 18.74 -30.70
C ASP A 3 -45.22 17.75 -30.75
N GLN A 4 -44.72 17.49 -31.96
CA GLN A 4 -43.56 16.64 -32.17
C GLN A 4 -42.34 17.54 -32.26
N SER A 5 -41.88 18.00 -31.09
CA SER A 5 -40.64 18.74 -30.94
C SER A 5 -39.50 17.89 -31.53
N ALA A 6 -38.96 18.34 -32.66
CA ALA A 6 -37.87 17.68 -33.36
C ALA A 6 -36.68 17.48 -32.40
N GLN A 7 -36.40 16.22 -32.06
CA GLN A 7 -35.17 15.88 -31.37
C GLN A 7 -34.02 16.12 -32.37
N PRO A 8 -32.97 16.90 -32.00
CA PRO A 8 -31.82 17.08 -32.87
C PRO A 8 -31.14 15.72 -33.10
N PRO A 9 -30.47 15.51 -34.24
CA PRO A 9 -29.78 14.26 -34.54
C PRO A 9 -28.73 14.00 -33.47
N VAL A 10 -28.93 12.94 -32.68
CA VAL A 10 -27.94 12.46 -31.72
C VAL A 10 -26.79 11.86 -32.52
N ASP A 11 -25.70 12.61 -32.61
CA ASP A 11 -24.44 12.08 -33.11
C ASP A 11 -23.95 11.04 -32.09
N PRO A 12 -23.83 9.74 -32.45
CA PRO A 12 -23.44 8.69 -31.49
C PRO A 12 -22.02 8.89 -30.92
N THR A 13 -21.29 9.88 -31.45
CA THR A 13 -19.94 10.24 -31.03
C THR A 13 -19.92 11.16 -29.79
N GLN A 14 -21.06 11.69 -29.33
CA GLN A 14 -21.08 12.76 -28.30
C GLN A 14 -21.55 12.35 -26.89
N SER A 15 -21.87 11.08 -26.64
CA SER A 15 -22.04 10.57 -25.25
C SER A 15 -20.70 10.31 -24.53
N SER A 16 -19.57 10.68 -25.12
CA SER A 16 -18.21 10.38 -24.62
C SER A 16 -17.57 11.45 -23.72
N SER A 17 -18.23 12.57 -23.45
CA SER A 17 -17.59 13.70 -22.75
C SER A 17 -17.75 13.70 -21.22
N GLY A 18 -18.53 12.78 -20.66
CA GLY A 18 -18.79 12.73 -19.20
C GLY A 18 -18.62 11.37 -18.55
N VAL A 19 -18.66 10.27 -19.32
CA VAL A 19 -18.52 8.93 -18.75
C VAL A 19 -17.03 8.55 -18.71
N PRO A 20 -16.47 8.34 -17.52
CA PRO A 20 -15.08 7.96 -17.39
C PRO A 20 -14.80 6.59 -18.00
N GLN A 21 -13.76 6.51 -18.81
CA GLN A 21 -13.34 5.27 -19.47
C GLN A 21 -12.04 4.75 -18.88
N CYS A 22 -11.85 3.43 -18.92
CA CYS A 22 -10.62 2.84 -18.42
C CYS A 22 -9.38 3.39 -19.15
N TYR A 23 -8.36 3.78 -18.40
CA TYR A 23 -7.12 4.30 -18.96
C TYR A 23 -6.36 3.30 -19.87
N ARG A 24 -6.64 2.00 -19.78
CA ARG A 24 -6.05 0.94 -20.64
C ARG A 24 -6.98 0.49 -21.77
N HIS A 25 -8.27 0.75 -21.64
CA HIS A 25 -9.30 0.28 -22.56
C HIS A 25 -10.21 1.45 -22.93
N PRO A 26 -9.79 2.29 -23.90
CA PRO A 26 -10.66 3.32 -24.44
C PRO A 26 -11.88 2.64 -25.07
N GLY A 27 -13.09 3.02 -24.64
CA GLY A 27 -14.35 2.37 -24.98
C GLY A 27 -14.96 1.50 -23.87
N ARG A 28 -14.24 1.25 -22.77
CA ARG A 28 -14.81 0.62 -21.56
C ARG A 28 -15.20 1.70 -20.55
N GLU A 29 -16.49 1.96 -20.45
CA GLU A 29 -17.05 2.84 -19.41
C GLU A 29 -16.85 2.22 -18.03
N THR A 30 -16.42 3.03 -17.06
CA THR A 30 -16.18 2.57 -15.69
C THR A 30 -16.26 3.69 -14.66
N TYR A 31 -16.97 3.44 -13.57
CA TYR A 31 -17.03 4.32 -12.40
C TYR A 31 -16.03 3.94 -11.30
N ILE A 32 -15.25 2.86 -11.49
CA ILE A 32 -14.27 2.40 -10.51
C ILE A 32 -12.97 3.20 -10.65
N ARG A 33 -12.43 3.69 -9.52
CA ARG A 33 -11.20 4.49 -9.47
C ARG A 33 -10.14 3.82 -8.60
N CYS A 34 -8.88 3.95 -9.02
CA CYS A 34 -7.75 3.51 -8.22
C CYS A 34 -7.61 4.38 -6.96
N GLN A 35 -7.61 3.78 -5.77
CA GLN A 35 -7.46 4.52 -4.51
C GLN A 35 -6.14 5.28 -4.36
N ARG A 36 -5.12 4.97 -5.16
CA ARG A 36 -3.78 5.57 -5.05
C ARG A 36 -3.53 6.73 -6.03
N CYS A 37 -4.11 6.67 -7.22
CA CYS A 37 -3.85 7.65 -8.28
C CYS A 37 -5.11 8.16 -8.97
N ASP A 38 -6.28 7.78 -8.46
CA ASP A 38 -7.62 8.19 -8.89
C ASP A 38 -7.99 7.94 -10.36
N ARG A 39 -7.12 7.22 -11.10
CA ARG A 39 -7.40 6.88 -12.49
C ARG A 39 -8.57 5.90 -12.64
N PRO A 40 -9.42 6.06 -13.68
CA PRO A 40 -10.49 5.12 -14.01
C PRO A 40 -9.94 3.76 -14.44
N ILE A 41 -10.47 2.68 -13.85
CA ILE A 41 -10.09 1.30 -14.15
C ILE A 41 -11.33 0.46 -14.43
N CYS A 42 -11.30 -0.40 -15.46
CA CYS A 42 -12.38 -1.35 -15.70
C CYS A 42 -12.26 -2.56 -14.76
N PRO A 43 -13.35 -3.34 -14.56
CA PRO A 43 -13.35 -4.55 -13.75
C PRO A 43 -12.31 -5.59 -14.19
N GLU A 44 -12.00 -5.69 -15.49
CA GLU A 44 -10.94 -6.60 -15.95
C GLU A 44 -9.52 -6.17 -15.54
N CYS A 45 -9.30 -4.87 -15.33
CA CYS A 45 -8.00 -4.34 -14.90
C CYS A 45 -7.90 -4.12 -13.39
N MET A 46 -9.00 -4.25 -12.64
CA MET A 46 -9.01 -3.96 -11.20
C MET A 46 -8.20 -5.00 -10.42
N ARG A 47 -7.56 -4.56 -9.33
CA ARG A 47 -6.86 -5.43 -8.39
C ARG A 47 -7.38 -5.17 -6.99
N ASP A 48 -7.80 -6.22 -6.31
CA ASP A 48 -8.24 -6.14 -4.92
C ASP A 48 -7.09 -5.71 -4.02
N ALA A 49 -7.39 -4.80 -3.11
CA ALA A 49 -6.47 -4.32 -2.09
C ALA A 49 -7.12 -4.41 -0.71
N ALA A 50 -6.33 -4.25 0.34
CA ALA A 50 -6.83 -4.20 1.71
C ALA A 50 -7.91 -3.11 1.91
N VAL A 51 -7.84 -2.03 1.12
CA VAL A 51 -8.86 -0.99 1.01
C VAL A 51 -9.16 -0.70 -0.46
N GLY A 52 -10.37 -1.05 -0.91
CA GLY A 52 -10.85 -0.78 -2.26
C GLY A 52 -10.04 -1.46 -3.37
N PHE A 53 -9.80 -0.72 -4.46
CA PHE A 53 -9.18 -1.24 -5.67
C PHE A 53 -7.95 -0.44 -6.09
N GLN A 54 -6.97 -1.13 -6.66
CA GLN A 54 -5.76 -0.53 -7.20
C GLN A 54 -5.57 -0.86 -8.68
N CYS A 55 -4.96 0.06 -9.42
CA CYS A 55 -4.60 -0.15 -10.82
C CYS A 55 -3.29 -0.96 -10.95
N PRO A 56 -3.08 -1.69 -12.06
CA PRO A 56 -1.92 -2.57 -12.20
C PRO A 56 -0.59 -1.81 -12.19
N SER A 57 -0.55 -0.54 -12.62
CA SER A 57 0.68 0.27 -12.51
C SER A 57 1.03 0.54 -11.04
N CYS A 58 0.05 0.91 -10.21
CA CYS A 58 0.27 1.15 -8.78
C CYS A 58 0.61 -0.13 -8.01
N VAL A 59 0.01 -1.26 -8.38
CA VAL A 59 0.35 -2.58 -7.82
C VAL A 59 1.76 -2.99 -8.22
N SER A 60 2.15 -2.80 -9.50
CA SER A 60 3.51 -3.12 -9.95
C SER A 60 4.57 -2.29 -9.23
N GLU A 61 4.28 -1.01 -8.98
CA GLU A 61 5.17 -0.12 -8.23
C GLU A 61 5.23 -0.54 -6.76
N GLY A 62 4.09 -0.83 -6.13
CA GLY A 62 4.05 -1.37 -4.77
C GLY A 62 4.80 -2.70 -4.63
N ALA A 63 4.65 -3.61 -5.59
CA ALA A 63 5.35 -4.89 -5.60
C ALA A 63 6.87 -4.73 -5.80
N LYS A 64 7.31 -3.72 -6.56
CA LYS A 64 8.73 -3.36 -6.65
C LYS A 64 9.24 -2.80 -5.34
N GLN A 65 8.46 -1.98 -4.64
CA GLN A 65 8.83 -1.45 -3.32
C GLN A 65 8.89 -2.55 -2.25
N THR A 66 8.02 -3.56 -2.30
CA THR A 66 8.06 -4.69 -1.34
C THR A 66 9.13 -5.74 -1.68
N ARG A 67 9.39 -5.99 -2.98
CA ARG A 67 10.52 -6.84 -3.40
C ARG A 67 11.87 -6.17 -3.24
N SER A 68 11.91 -4.85 -3.37
CA SER A 68 13.07 -4.08 -2.93
C SER A 68 13.15 -4.28 -1.44
N GLY A 69 14.16 -5.03 -0.98
CA GLY A 69 14.43 -5.24 0.44
C GLY A 69 14.90 -3.94 1.11
N LEU A 70 14.10 -2.89 1.04
CA LEU A 70 14.30 -1.60 1.64
C LEU A 70 13.44 -1.58 2.91
N THR A 71 14.13 -1.51 4.04
CA THR A 71 13.51 -1.17 5.32
C THR A 71 12.82 0.19 5.20
N PRO A 72 11.76 0.47 5.97
CA PRO A 72 11.00 1.73 5.95
C PRO A 72 11.84 3.03 6.07
N PHE A 73 13.09 2.93 6.50
CA PHE A 73 13.99 4.06 6.80
C PHE A 73 15.18 4.24 5.83
N GLY A 74 15.08 3.81 4.56
CA GLY A 74 16.01 4.28 3.51
C GLY A 74 17.49 3.88 3.64
N GLY A 75 17.83 2.96 4.55
CA GLY A 75 19.17 2.38 4.61
C GLY A 75 19.38 1.36 3.48
N ARG A 76 20.54 1.42 2.79
CA ARG A 76 20.98 0.30 1.93
C ARG A 76 21.05 -0.94 2.82
N ARG A 77 20.54 -2.10 2.36
CA ARG A 77 20.71 -3.37 3.08
C ARG A 77 22.17 -3.48 3.52
N SER A 78 22.39 -3.60 4.83
CA SER A 78 23.66 -4.08 5.37
C SER A 78 24.05 -5.34 4.60
N SER A 79 25.31 -5.43 4.18
CA SER A 79 25.87 -6.51 3.38
C SER A 79 25.60 -7.91 3.98
N ASN A 80 25.25 -7.98 5.28
CA ASN A 80 24.80 -9.20 5.94
C ASN A 80 23.65 -8.90 6.92
N PRO A 81 22.37 -9.11 6.56
CA PRO A 81 21.24 -8.89 7.48
C PRO A 81 21.34 -9.77 8.74
N GLN A 82 21.97 -10.95 8.63
CA GLN A 82 22.11 -11.90 9.73
C GLN A 82 22.99 -11.39 10.86
N THR A 83 24.10 -10.69 10.56
CA THR A 83 24.98 -10.13 11.61
C THR A 83 24.34 -8.94 12.31
N THR A 84 23.59 -8.10 11.59
CA THR A 84 22.84 -7.00 12.20
C THR A 84 21.77 -7.50 13.16
N THR A 85 20.99 -8.51 12.77
CA THR A 85 19.99 -9.13 13.65
C THR A 85 20.62 -9.75 14.89
N ILE A 86 21.70 -10.52 14.72
CA ILE A 86 22.41 -11.13 15.85
C ILE A 86 22.97 -10.05 16.79
N GLY A 87 23.53 -8.97 16.24
CA GLY A 87 24.02 -7.84 17.04
C GLY A 87 22.93 -7.18 17.88
N LEU A 88 21.77 -6.90 17.29
CA LEU A 88 20.63 -6.31 18.02
C LEU A 88 20.10 -7.23 19.13
N ILE A 89 20.05 -8.54 18.89
CA ILE A 89 19.66 -9.53 19.90
C ILE A 89 20.68 -9.55 21.04
N ALA A 90 21.97 -9.62 20.72
CA ALA A 90 23.04 -9.65 21.71
C ALA A 90 23.04 -8.40 22.59
N VAL A 91 22.83 -7.21 22.02
CA VAL A 91 22.70 -5.95 22.78
C VAL A 91 21.51 -6.01 23.74
N ASN A 92 20.34 -6.45 23.28
CA ASN A 92 19.17 -6.59 24.15
C ASN A 92 19.43 -7.56 25.32
N VAL A 93 20.01 -8.72 25.03
CA VAL A 93 20.36 -9.71 26.06
C VAL A 93 21.38 -9.15 27.04
N ALA A 94 22.40 -8.44 26.57
CA ALA A 94 23.41 -7.82 27.43
C ALA A 94 22.79 -6.77 28.38
N VAL A 95 21.90 -5.92 27.87
CA VAL A 95 21.15 -4.96 28.68
C VAL A 95 20.28 -5.69 29.71
N TRP A 96 19.58 -6.74 29.31
CA TRP A 96 18.76 -7.54 30.24
C TRP A 96 19.62 -8.16 31.35
N VAL A 97 20.76 -8.74 31.03
CA VAL A 97 21.70 -9.29 32.02
C VAL A 97 22.21 -8.19 32.96
N ALA A 98 22.56 -7.01 32.43
CA ALA A 98 23.01 -5.88 33.23
C ALA A 98 21.90 -5.41 34.19
N VAL A 99 20.65 -5.32 33.73
CA VAL A 99 19.49 -4.97 34.58
C VAL A 99 19.26 -6.02 35.66
N VAL A 100 19.34 -7.30 35.34
CA VAL A 100 19.19 -8.39 36.32
C VAL A 100 20.32 -8.37 37.35
N ALA A 101 21.56 -8.17 36.91
CA ALA A 101 22.73 -8.12 37.79
C ALA A 101 22.75 -6.87 38.68
N THR A 102 22.34 -5.72 38.16
CA THR A 102 22.23 -4.47 38.94
C THR A 102 20.98 -4.42 39.82
N GLY A 103 19.91 -5.12 39.43
CA GLY A 103 18.69 -5.31 40.21
C GLY A 103 18.79 -6.36 41.33
N ALA A 104 19.82 -7.21 41.32
CA ALA A 104 20.09 -8.21 42.34
C ALA A 104 21.45 -7.93 43.00
N PRO A 105 21.54 -6.99 43.97
CA PRO A 105 21.25 -7.38 45.35
C PRO A 105 20.73 -6.24 46.24
N ARG A 106 19.43 -6.27 46.56
CA ARG A 106 18.94 -5.84 47.89
C ARG A 106 18.12 -6.97 48.49
N ARG A 107 18.80 -8.09 48.78
CA ARG A 107 18.24 -9.13 49.64
C ARG A 107 18.11 -8.55 51.04
N GLY A 108 16.87 -8.28 51.41
CA GLY A 108 16.49 -7.44 52.53
C GLY A 108 17.04 -7.91 53.87
N SER A 109 17.44 -6.92 54.66
CA SER A 109 17.41 -6.95 56.11
C SER A 109 15.97 -7.15 56.61
N ARG A 110 15.64 -8.34 57.11
CA ARG A 110 14.55 -8.52 58.09
C ARG A 110 14.95 -9.57 59.13
N ARG A 111 15.60 -9.07 60.18
CA ARG A 111 15.31 -9.30 61.61
C ARG A 111 14.63 -10.64 61.99
N SER A 112 15.38 -11.50 62.67
CA SER A 112 14.95 -12.26 63.86
C SER A 112 16.14 -12.37 64.80
#